data_AF-A0A9X1Y5P3-F1
#
_entry.id   AF-A0A9X1Y5P3-F1
#
_cell.length_a   1.000
_cell.length_b   1.000
_cell.length_c   1.000
_cell.angle_alpha   90.00
_cell.angle_beta   90.00
_cell.angle_gamma   90.00
#
_symmetry.space_group_name_H-M   'P 1'
#
loop_
_entity.id
_entity.type
_entity.pdbx_description
1 polymer ?
#
loop_
_entity_poly.entity_id
_entity_poly.type
_entity_poly.pdbx_seq_one_letter_code
_entity_poly.pdbx_strand_id
1 'polypeptide(L)'
;MLLAVLALAGCRPAPTASPAAAPRYTVGAPYEMGGVWSYPRADTTLVQSGLATILPDRRAGRRTADGEIHDPAALVAAHRTLQLPSILEVTNLENGRSLLVRANDRGPAPPGRVIGLSRRAAELLGVRDGTQVRVAVRPAESQALAAALPGEENAPPAVAAPRGAVATEALPPPPGARAAERVREAAPLARPAAGVTEAAPVVPDRLPEQVAQGAPSPGSLYVEAGTFSRRDMAARQAASLAGAGATVQAGGPRGREQFRVRIGPLPDPAAADRTLEQVLRSGVSEARITVE
;
A
#
# COMPACT_ATOMS: atom_id res chain seq x y z
N MET A 1 -59.85 37.43 8.94
CA MET A 1 -59.32 36.09 8.60
C MET A 1 -57.94 35.96 9.20
N LEU A 2 -57.79 35.14 10.24
CA LEU A 2 -56.52 34.89 10.94
C LEU A 2 -55.84 33.71 10.23
N LEU A 3 -54.69 33.92 9.57
CA LEU A 3 -53.92 32.85 8.93
C LEU A 3 -53.05 32.17 9.99
N ALA A 4 -53.38 30.92 10.33
CA ALA A 4 -52.54 30.07 11.17
C ALA A 4 -51.43 29.45 10.30
N VAL A 5 -50.18 29.81 10.59
CA VAL A 5 -48.99 29.21 9.96
C VAL A 5 -48.64 27.94 10.74
N LEU A 6 -48.82 26.79 10.09
CA LEU A 6 -48.48 25.48 10.62
C LEU A 6 -46.97 25.24 10.45
N ALA A 7 -46.20 25.28 11.55
CA ALA A 7 -44.78 24.95 11.53
C ALA A 7 -44.58 23.43 11.52
N LEU A 8 -44.22 22.88 10.36
CA LEU A 8 -43.78 21.49 10.22
C LEU A 8 -42.35 21.35 10.77
N ALA A 9 -42.23 20.83 12.00
CA ALA A 9 -40.96 20.42 12.57
C ALA A 9 -40.53 19.07 11.96
N GLY A 10 -39.70 19.12 10.93
CA GLY A 10 -39.06 17.94 10.36
C GLY A 10 -38.01 17.37 11.33
N CYS A 11 -38.17 16.12 11.74
CA CYS A 11 -37.14 15.39 12.49
C CYS A 11 -35.89 15.22 11.61
N ARG A 12 -34.84 15.98 11.89
CA ARG A 12 -33.53 15.79 11.27
C ARG A 12 -32.83 14.65 12.03
N PRO A 13 -32.52 13.50 11.40
CA PRO A 13 -31.73 12.47 12.06
C PRO A 13 -30.40 13.09 12.49
N ALA A 14 -30.01 12.81 13.74
CA ALA A 14 -28.74 13.25 14.28
C ALA A 14 -27.60 12.79 13.34
N PRO A 15 -26.57 13.61 13.09
CA PRO A 15 -25.42 13.18 12.32
C PRO A 15 -24.85 11.94 13.00
N THR A 16 -24.88 10.79 12.31
CA THR A 16 -24.16 9.59 12.71
C THR A 16 -22.71 9.99 12.91
N ALA A 17 -22.22 9.86 14.15
CA ALA A 17 -20.84 10.15 14.49
C ALA A 17 -19.94 9.40 13.50
N SER A 18 -19.03 10.13 12.82
CA SER A 18 -18.00 9.48 12.01
C SER A 18 -17.29 8.45 12.89
N PRO A 19 -17.05 7.22 12.39
CA PRO A 19 -16.36 6.20 13.18
C PRO A 19 -15.04 6.78 13.69
N ALA A 20 -14.74 6.52 14.96
CA ALA A 20 -13.50 6.95 15.60
C ALA A 20 -12.30 6.60 14.71
N ALA A 21 -11.28 7.47 14.70
CA ALA A 21 -10.08 7.20 13.94
C ALA A 21 -9.40 5.94 14.49
N ALA A 22 -9.42 4.88 13.69
CA ALA A 22 -8.86 3.59 14.05
C ALA A 22 -8.16 3.02 12.81
N PRO A 23 -6.96 2.44 12.98
CA PRO A 23 -6.26 1.79 11.89
C PRO A 23 -7.05 0.60 11.33
N ARG A 24 -6.99 0.43 10.03
CA ARG A 24 -7.51 -0.74 9.32
C ARG A 24 -6.55 -1.20 8.23
N TYR A 25 -6.51 -2.50 8.01
CA TYR A 25 -5.78 -3.04 6.87
C TYR A 25 -6.53 -2.74 5.56
N THR A 26 -5.81 -2.21 4.57
CA THR A 26 -6.35 -1.93 3.24
C THR A 26 -5.28 -1.95 2.15
N VAL A 27 -5.59 -2.63 1.05
CA VAL A 27 -4.86 -2.45 -0.23
C VAL A 27 -5.42 -1.22 -0.95
N GLY A 28 -6.75 -1.05 -0.97
CA GLY A 28 -7.42 0.11 -1.55
C GLY A 28 -7.55 0.04 -3.08
N ALA A 29 -8.47 0.85 -3.61
CA ALA A 29 -8.73 0.94 -5.05
C ALA A 29 -7.64 1.75 -5.78
N PRO A 30 -7.51 1.57 -7.12
CA PRO A 30 -6.72 2.47 -7.95
C PRO A 30 -7.13 3.92 -7.76
N TYR A 31 -6.15 4.83 -7.75
CA TYR A 31 -6.38 6.25 -7.52
C TYR A 31 -5.42 7.09 -8.34
N GLU A 32 -5.78 8.35 -8.55
CA GLU A 32 -4.96 9.33 -9.23
C GLU A 32 -4.45 10.37 -8.22
N MET A 33 -3.17 10.73 -8.32
CA MET A 33 -2.57 11.80 -7.53
C MET A 33 -1.60 12.59 -8.40
N GLY A 34 -1.89 13.87 -8.61
CA GLY A 34 -1.03 14.76 -9.41
C GLY A 34 -0.88 14.33 -10.86
N GLY A 35 -1.94 13.82 -11.49
CA GLY A 35 -1.92 13.36 -12.89
C GLY A 35 -1.32 11.96 -13.08
N VAL A 36 -0.90 11.28 -12.01
CA VAL A 36 -0.30 9.94 -12.05
C VAL A 36 -1.27 8.94 -11.43
N TRP A 37 -1.66 7.94 -12.22
CA TRP A 37 -2.42 6.81 -11.74
C TRP A 37 -1.53 5.87 -10.94
N SER A 38 -2.06 5.38 -9.83
CA SER A 38 -1.40 4.40 -8.96
C SER A 38 -2.36 3.24 -8.70
N TYR A 39 -1.81 2.03 -8.74
CA TYR A 39 -2.53 0.78 -8.57
C TYR A 39 -1.99 0.08 -7.33
N PRO A 40 -2.61 0.29 -6.15
CA PRO A 40 -2.22 -0.41 -4.95
C PRO A 40 -2.32 -1.93 -5.09
N ARG A 41 -1.38 -2.63 -4.48
CA ARG A 41 -1.31 -4.10 -4.42
C ARG A 41 -0.61 -4.54 -3.15
N ALA A 42 -0.96 -5.71 -2.66
CA ALA A 42 -0.17 -6.36 -1.62
C ALA A 42 1.17 -6.81 -2.21
N ASP A 43 2.27 -6.27 -1.70
CA ASP A 43 3.63 -6.64 -2.07
C ASP A 43 4.50 -6.67 -0.81
N THR A 44 4.75 -7.87 -0.31
CA THR A 44 5.57 -8.09 0.88
C THR A 44 7.06 -8.19 0.57
N THR A 45 7.44 -8.14 -0.71
CA THR A 45 8.82 -8.38 -1.16
C THR A 45 9.49 -7.13 -1.71
N LEU A 46 8.78 -6.00 -1.72
CA LEU A 46 9.25 -4.76 -2.31
C LEU A 46 10.59 -4.33 -1.70
N VAL A 47 11.57 -4.18 -2.57
CA VAL A 47 12.82 -3.46 -2.32
C VAL A 47 13.02 -2.50 -3.49
N GLN A 48 13.10 -1.21 -3.19
CA GLN A 48 13.26 -0.18 -4.22
C GLN A 48 14.15 0.95 -3.71
N SER A 49 14.86 1.59 -4.64
CA SER A 49 15.69 2.76 -4.36
C SER A 49 15.20 3.93 -5.22
N GLY A 50 15.15 5.12 -4.63
CA GLY A 50 14.64 6.31 -5.28
C GLY A 50 14.77 7.54 -4.39
N LEU A 51 13.93 8.54 -4.63
CA LEU A 51 13.97 9.80 -3.88
C LEU A 51 12.91 9.85 -2.78
N ALA A 52 13.29 10.36 -1.61
CA ALA A 52 12.36 10.67 -0.52
C ALA A 52 11.90 12.12 -0.54
N THR A 53 10.76 12.37 0.10
CA THR A 53 10.27 13.72 0.41
C THR A 53 9.73 13.75 1.85
N ILE A 54 9.59 14.96 2.39
CA ILE A 54 8.99 15.18 3.72
C ILE A 54 7.51 15.52 3.53
N LEU A 55 6.64 14.86 4.29
CA LEU A 55 5.22 15.13 4.28
C LEU A 55 4.93 16.54 4.83
N PRO A 56 4.04 17.31 4.19
CA PRO A 56 3.81 18.69 4.60
C PRO A 56 3.00 18.77 5.90
N ASP A 57 3.33 19.73 6.76
CA ASP A 57 2.73 19.93 8.08
C ASP A 57 1.20 20.07 8.04
N ARG A 58 0.65 20.57 6.92
CA ARG A 58 -0.79 20.66 6.71
C ARG A 58 -1.49 19.31 6.86
N ARG A 59 -0.82 18.16 6.77
CA ARG A 59 -1.43 16.84 6.99
C ARG A 59 -1.73 16.55 8.46
N ALA A 60 -1.09 17.24 9.41
CA ALA A 60 -1.27 16.99 10.84
C ALA A 60 -2.76 16.99 11.22
N GLY A 61 -3.19 15.97 11.96
CA GLY A 61 -4.57 15.84 12.40
C GLY A 61 -5.57 15.34 11.34
N ARG A 62 -5.16 15.16 10.08
CA ARG A 62 -6.03 14.61 9.03
C ARG A 62 -6.04 13.10 9.05
N ARG A 63 -7.14 12.52 8.57
CA ARG A 63 -7.26 11.08 8.42
C ARG A 63 -6.36 10.57 7.29
N THR A 64 -5.61 9.51 7.55
CA THR A 64 -4.79 8.78 6.58
C THR A 64 -5.64 7.77 5.79
N ALA A 65 -5.08 7.22 4.71
CA ALA A 65 -5.77 6.22 3.90
C ALA A 65 -6.17 4.95 4.67
N ASP A 66 -5.39 4.54 5.67
CA ASP A 66 -5.69 3.41 6.55
C ASP A 66 -6.59 3.77 7.75
N GLY A 67 -7.09 5.01 7.82
CA GLY A 67 -8.09 5.42 8.80
C GLY A 67 -7.55 6.03 10.09
N GLU A 68 -6.23 6.04 10.30
CA GLU A 68 -5.56 6.70 11.42
C GLU A 68 -5.58 8.24 11.31
N ILE A 69 -5.15 8.93 12.37
CA ILE A 69 -4.83 10.36 12.31
C ILE A 69 -3.35 10.54 12.05
N HIS A 70 -3.01 11.37 11.05
CA HIS A 70 -1.63 11.69 10.74
C HIS A 70 -0.97 12.50 11.86
N ASP A 71 0.08 11.93 12.44
CA ASP A 71 0.93 12.55 13.46
C ASP A 71 2.34 12.80 12.88
N PRO A 72 2.76 14.06 12.69
CA PRO A 72 4.10 14.38 12.17
C PRO A 72 5.24 14.02 13.14
N ALA A 73 4.92 13.76 14.42
CA ALA A 73 5.87 13.33 15.44
C ALA A 73 6.03 11.80 15.53
N ALA A 74 5.19 11.02 14.83
CA ALA A 74 5.29 9.57 14.80
C ALA A 74 6.21 9.09 13.66
N LEU A 75 6.72 7.85 13.75
CA LEU A 75 7.54 7.23 12.70
C LEU A 75 6.68 6.65 11.58
N VAL A 76 5.95 7.53 10.89
CA VAL A 76 5.02 7.16 9.81
C VAL A 76 5.49 7.65 8.45
N ALA A 77 4.97 7.01 7.41
CA ALA A 77 5.28 7.31 6.02
C ALA A 77 4.04 7.17 5.10
N ALA A 78 4.15 7.73 3.90
CA ALA A 78 3.23 7.54 2.80
C ALA A 78 3.91 6.79 1.65
N HIS A 79 3.22 5.79 1.10
CA HIS A 79 3.67 5.02 -0.05
C HIS A 79 2.54 4.86 -1.08
N ARG A 80 2.87 4.83 -2.38
CA ARG A 80 1.87 4.89 -3.45
C ARG A 80 1.06 3.61 -3.56
N THR A 81 1.73 2.46 -3.55
CA THR A 81 1.14 1.20 -4.02
C THR A 81 1.13 0.07 -3.00
N LEU A 82 1.72 0.23 -1.82
CA LEU A 82 1.80 -0.86 -0.85
C LEU A 82 0.47 -1.04 -0.12
N GLN A 83 0.20 -2.25 0.36
CA GLN A 83 -0.81 -2.50 1.38
C GLN A 83 -0.54 -1.63 2.62
N LEU A 84 -1.59 -1.14 3.25
CA LEU A 84 -1.50 -0.34 4.46
C LEU A 84 -2.18 -1.05 5.63
N PRO A 85 -1.65 -0.89 6.85
CA PRO A 85 -0.30 -0.40 7.10
C PRO A 85 0.78 -1.41 6.64
N SER A 86 2.00 -0.92 6.39
CA SER A 86 3.19 -1.77 6.15
C SER A 86 4.38 -1.26 6.96
N ILE A 87 5.19 -2.17 7.49
CA ILE A 87 6.46 -1.83 8.15
C ILE A 87 7.57 -1.80 7.10
N LEU A 88 8.26 -0.67 7.02
CA LEU A 88 9.32 -0.42 6.06
C LEU A 88 10.62 -0.13 6.78
N GLU A 89 11.70 -0.72 6.31
CA GLU A 89 13.05 -0.28 6.60
C GLU A 89 13.46 0.75 5.53
N VAL A 90 13.71 1.97 5.98
CA VAL A 90 14.13 3.08 5.10
C VAL A 90 15.57 3.39 5.43
N THR A 91 16.43 3.33 4.42
CA THR A 91 17.86 3.68 4.53
C THR A 91 18.13 4.94 3.71
N ASN A 92 18.70 5.96 4.34
CA ASN A 92 19.26 7.11 3.65
C ASN A 92 20.62 6.74 3.06
N LEU A 93 20.70 6.72 1.73
CA LEU A 93 21.88 6.27 1.00
C LEU A 93 23.03 7.29 1.05
N GLU A 94 22.73 8.56 1.32
CA GLU A 94 23.73 9.63 1.40
C GLU A 94 24.52 9.60 2.70
N ASN A 95 23.93 9.06 3.78
CA ASN A 95 24.58 9.02 5.10
C ASN A 95 24.63 7.64 5.75
N GLY A 96 23.96 6.62 5.21
CA GLY A 96 23.96 5.25 5.74
C GLY A 96 23.00 5.00 6.91
N ARG A 97 22.20 5.98 7.36
CA ARG A 97 21.23 5.81 8.45
C ARG A 97 20.04 4.98 7.99
N SER A 98 19.57 4.06 8.81
CA SER A 98 18.32 3.34 8.59
C SER A 98 17.38 3.41 9.80
N LEU A 99 16.08 3.36 9.52
CA LEU A 99 15.01 3.49 10.51
C LEU A 99 13.80 2.67 10.05
N LEU A 100 13.14 2.01 11.00
CA LEU A 100 11.84 1.40 10.74
C LEU A 100 10.74 2.46 10.80
N VAL A 101 9.90 2.50 9.78
CA VAL A 101 8.74 3.37 9.69
C VAL A 101 7.50 2.58 9.31
N ARG A 102 6.33 3.09 9.67
CA ARG A 102 5.05 2.51 9.28
C ARG A 102 4.42 3.31 8.16
N ALA A 103 4.27 2.71 6.99
CA ALA A 103 3.48 3.30 5.92
C ALA A 103 1.99 3.18 6.29
N ASN A 104 1.31 4.30 6.47
CA ASN A 104 -0.11 4.36 6.86
C ASN A 104 -0.96 5.22 5.90
N ASP A 105 -0.33 5.84 4.91
CA ASP A 105 -1.01 6.74 4.00
C ASP A 105 -0.57 6.59 2.54
N ARG A 106 -1.35 7.18 1.63
CA ARG A 106 -1.08 7.23 0.19
C ARG A 106 -0.20 8.43 -0.16
N GLY A 107 0.55 8.26 -1.23
CA GLY A 107 1.45 9.26 -1.80
C GLY A 107 2.92 8.83 -1.78
N PRO A 108 3.88 9.76 -1.80
CA PRO A 108 3.70 11.21 -1.71
C PRO A 108 3.23 11.87 -3.03
N ALA A 109 2.75 13.11 -2.94
CA ALA A 109 2.20 13.84 -4.08
C ALA A 109 3.21 14.21 -5.17
N PRO A 110 4.45 14.66 -4.87
CA PRO A 110 5.43 14.95 -5.91
C PRO A 110 5.78 13.68 -6.70
N PRO A 111 5.63 13.67 -8.04
CA PRO A 111 5.97 12.52 -8.87
C PRO A 111 7.45 12.13 -8.70
N GLY A 112 7.78 10.87 -8.95
CA GLY A 112 9.16 10.38 -8.87
C GLY A 112 9.70 10.13 -7.46
N ARG A 113 9.04 10.64 -6.40
CA ARG A 113 9.36 10.26 -5.01
C ARG A 113 8.82 8.86 -4.71
N VAL A 114 9.63 8.01 -4.10
CA VAL A 114 9.25 6.63 -3.72
C VAL A 114 8.59 6.56 -2.34
N ILE A 115 8.90 7.52 -1.47
CA ILE A 115 8.36 7.56 -0.11
C ILE A 115 8.22 9.00 0.39
N GLY A 116 7.15 9.27 1.14
CA GLY A 116 6.98 10.49 1.90
C GLY A 116 7.12 10.21 3.39
N LEU A 117 8.07 10.81 4.07
CA LEU A 117 8.31 10.59 5.50
C LEU A 117 7.64 11.67 6.35
N SER A 118 7.14 11.30 7.53
CA SER A 118 6.83 12.27 8.59
C SER A 118 8.05 13.12 8.94
N ARG A 119 7.81 14.30 9.53
CA ARG A 119 8.88 15.20 9.96
C ARG A 119 9.84 14.49 10.92
N ARG A 120 9.31 13.77 11.93
CA ARG A 120 10.16 13.06 12.90
C ARG A 120 11.01 11.97 12.25
N ALA A 121 10.45 11.16 11.35
CA ALA A 121 11.23 10.13 10.65
C ALA A 121 12.32 10.75 9.77
N ALA A 122 12.03 11.86 9.09
CA ALA A 122 13.00 12.56 8.27
C ALA A 122 14.16 13.15 9.09
N GLU A 123 13.87 13.76 10.25
CA GLU A 123 14.89 14.29 11.18
C GLU A 123 15.85 13.19 11.65
N LEU A 124 15.33 12.05 12.10
CA LEU A 124 16.13 10.93 12.59
C LEU A 124 17.02 10.34 11.49
N LEU A 125 16.47 10.16 10.28
CA LEU A 125 17.21 9.67 9.11
C LEU A 125 18.14 10.70 8.46
N GLY A 126 18.02 11.98 8.81
CA GLY A 126 18.73 13.07 8.12
C GLY A 126 18.30 13.21 6.65
N VAL A 127 17.01 13.05 6.38
CA VAL A 127 16.41 13.16 5.03
C VAL A 127 15.94 14.59 4.77
N ARG A 128 16.22 15.08 3.57
CA ARG A 128 15.69 16.32 2.96
C ARG A 128 14.93 15.96 1.69
N ASP A 129 14.25 16.94 1.07
CA ASP A 129 13.61 16.67 -0.21
C ASP A 129 14.64 16.26 -1.27
N GLY A 130 14.34 15.19 -2.01
CA GLY A 130 15.25 14.64 -3.01
C GLY A 130 16.41 13.82 -2.44
N THR A 131 16.41 13.49 -1.14
CA THR A 131 17.41 12.57 -0.59
C THR A 131 17.25 11.18 -1.20
N GLN A 132 18.37 10.57 -1.55
CA GLN A 132 18.40 9.19 -2.04
C GLN A 132 18.13 8.21 -0.90
N VAL A 133 17.13 7.34 -1.08
CA VAL A 133 16.77 6.33 -0.09
C VAL A 133 16.56 4.96 -0.74
N ARG A 134 16.82 3.92 0.06
CA ARG A 134 16.35 2.56 -0.18
C ARG A 134 15.19 2.26 0.77
N VAL A 135 14.12 1.70 0.23
CA VAL A 135 12.92 1.28 0.98
C VAL A 135 12.76 -0.22 0.80
N ALA A 136 12.68 -0.94 1.91
CA ALA A 136 12.45 -2.38 1.93
C ALA A 136 11.27 -2.71 2.85
N VAL A 137 10.33 -3.53 2.38
CA VAL A 137 9.26 -4.05 3.24
C VAL A 137 9.85 -5.06 4.20
N ARG A 138 9.41 -4.99 5.47
CA ARG A 138 9.68 -5.96 6.51
C ARG A 138 8.53 -6.97 6.55
N PRO A 139 8.66 -8.17 5.93
CA PRO A 139 7.50 -8.99 5.60
C PRO A 139 6.79 -9.53 6.84
N ALA A 140 7.55 -10.06 7.81
CA ALA A 140 7.00 -10.65 9.02
C ALA A 140 6.30 -9.60 9.89
N GLU A 141 6.94 -8.45 10.09
CA GLU A 141 6.43 -7.33 10.87
C GLU A 141 5.18 -6.72 10.22
N SER A 142 5.14 -6.62 8.88
CA SER A 142 3.97 -6.13 8.14
C SER A 142 2.79 -7.12 8.19
N GLN A 143 3.06 -8.42 8.07
CA GLN A 143 2.02 -9.45 8.16
C GLN A 143 1.43 -9.54 9.56
N ALA A 144 2.27 -9.49 10.59
CA ALA A 144 1.83 -9.46 11.99
C ALA A 144 0.91 -8.26 12.26
N LEU A 145 1.28 -7.08 11.77
CA LEU A 145 0.45 -5.87 11.89
C LEU A 145 -0.87 -6.00 11.13
N ALA A 146 -0.84 -6.52 9.89
CA ALA A 146 -2.06 -6.73 9.11
C ALA A 146 -3.03 -7.69 9.81
N ALA A 147 -2.54 -8.80 10.37
CA ALA A 147 -3.36 -9.78 11.08
C ALA A 147 -4.01 -9.23 12.36
N ALA A 148 -3.40 -8.22 12.99
CA ALA A 148 -3.93 -7.57 14.19
C ALA A 148 -5.03 -6.52 13.89
N LEU A 149 -5.23 -6.13 12.63
CA LEU A 149 -6.11 -5.04 12.23
C LEU A 149 -7.36 -5.52 11.49
N PRO A 150 -8.51 -4.83 11.67
CA PRO A 150 -9.70 -5.09 10.87
C PRO A 150 -9.42 -4.66 9.41
N GLY A 151 -9.91 -5.42 8.43
CA GLY A 151 -9.70 -5.08 7.01
C GLY A 151 -10.53 -5.92 6.05
N GLU A 152 -10.65 -5.47 4.80
CA GLU A 152 -11.44 -6.13 3.73
C GLU A 152 -11.06 -7.61 3.54
N GLU A 153 -9.78 -7.94 3.70
CA GLU A 153 -9.22 -9.30 3.54
C GLU A 153 -9.25 -10.11 4.85
N ASN A 154 -9.37 -9.43 5.99
CA ASN A 154 -9.41 -10.00 7.35
C ASN A 154 -10.81 -9.92 7.97
N ALA A 155 -11.86 -9.72 7.15
CA ALA A 155 -13.22 -9.73 7.63
C ALA A 155 -13.52 -11.12 8.23
N PRO A 156 -14.04 -11.21 9.48
CA PRO A 156 -14.51 -12.49 9.98
C PRO A 156 -15.49 -13.09 8.95
N PRO A 157 -15.43 -14.40 8.67
CA PRO A 157 -16.36 -15.01 7.72
C PRO A 157 -17.77 -14.59 8.13
N ALA A 158 -18.53 -14.05 7.18
CA ALA A 158 -19.90 -13.63 7.44
C ALA A 158 -20.59 -14.75 8.22
N VAL A 159 -20.99 -14.46 9.46
CA VAL A 159 -21.73 -15.44 10.26
C VAL A 159 -22.94 -15.76 9.42
N ALA A 160 -23.01 -16.99 8.91
CA ALA A 160 -24.12 -17.43 8.08
C ALA A 160 -25.39 -17.05 8.84
N ALA A 161 -26.29 -16.28 8.19
CA ALA A 161 -27.58 -15.97 8.77
C ALA A 161 -28.16 -17.28 9.34
N PRO A 162 -28.69 -17.29 10.57
CA PRO A 162 -29.18 -18.52 11.18
C PRO A 162 -30.15 -19.16 10.18
N ARG A 163 -29.74 -20.28 9.59
CA ARG A 163 -30.65 -21.09 8.79
C ARG A 163 -31.66 -21.60 9.81
N GLY A 164 -32.86 -21.04 9.79
CA GLY A 164 -33.97 -21.55 10.59
C GLY A 164 -34.05 -23.07 10.43
N ALA A 165 -34.39 -23.77 11.51
CA ALA A 165 -34.48 -25.22 11.49
C ALA A 165 -35.38 -25.66 10.32
N VAL A 166 -34.79 -26.33 9.33
CA VAL A 166 -35.54 -26.89 8.21
C VAL A 166 -36.12 -28.21 8.72
N ALA A 167 -37.43 -28.23 8.98
CA ALA A 167 -38.13 -29.47 9.28
C ALA A 167 -38.18 -30.30 7.98
N THR A 168 -37.42 -31.39 7.92
CA THR A 168 -37.55 -32.38 6.86
C THR A 168 -38.62 -33.39 7.26
N GLU A 169 -39.78 -33.31 6.62
CA GLU A 169 -40.82 -34.33 6.76
C GLU A 169 -40.59 -35.41 5.71
N ALA A 170 -40.36 -36.64 6.14
CA ALA A 170 -40.22 -37.79 5.25
C ALA A 170 -41.61 -38.26 4.83
N LEU A 171 -41.94 -38.10 3.55
CA LEU A 171 -43.16 -38.69 2.99
C LEU A 171 -43.09 -40.22 3.06
N PRO A 172 -44.20 -40.91 3.40
CA PRO A 172 -44.23 -42.36 3.39
C PRO A 172 -43.99 -42.89 1.97
N PRO A 173 -43.24 -44.00 1.81
CA PRO A 173 -42.99 -44.59 0.50
C PRO A 173 -44.32 -45.07 -0.13
N PRO A 174 -44.46 -44.99 -1.47
CA PRO A 174 -45.64 -45.49 -2.16
C PRO A 174 -45.79 -47.01 -1.96
N PRO A 175 -47.04 -47.55 -1.99
CA PRO A 175 -47.28 -48.97 -1.76
C PRO A 175 -46.50 -49.84 -2.75
N GLY A 176 -45.65 -50.74 -2.24
CA GLY A 176 -44.87 -51.69 -3.04
C GLY A 176 -43.36 -51.43 -3.11
N ALA A 177 -42.86 -50.31 -2.58
CA ALA A 177 -41.42 -50.07 -2.50
C ALA A 177 -40.79 -50.77 -1.28
N ARG A 178 -39.83 -51.68 -1.51
CA ARG A 178 -38.98 -52.23 -0.44
C ARG A 178 -37.92 -51.18 -0.09
N ALA A 179 -37.93 -50.70 1.15
CA ALA A 179 -36.90 -49.80 1.66
C ALA A 179 -35.55 -50.51 1.68
N ALA A 180 -34.53 -49.91 1.04
CA ALA A 180 -33.16 -50.37 1.17
C ALA A 180 -32.66 -50.11 2.60
N GLU A 181 -32.04 -51.13 3.18
CA GLU A 181 -31.55 -51.12 4.55
C GLU A 181 -30.34 -50.17 4.69
N ARG A 182 -30.50 -49.13 5.51
CA ARG A 182 -29.46 -48.26 6.10
C ARG A 182 -28.47 -47.59 5.13
N VAL A 183 -28.74 -46.33 4.80
CA VAL A 183 -27.64 -45.37 4.54
C VAL A 183 -27.11 -44.94 5.91
N ARG A 184 -25.84 -45.27 6.21
CA ARG A 184 -25.16 -44.73 7.39
C ARG A 184 -25.02 -43.22 7.21
N GLU A 185 -25.68 -42.46 8.07
CA GLU A 185 -25.44 -41.02 8.19
C GLU A 185 -24.01 -40.82 8.69
N ALA A 186 -23.19 -40.12 7.89
CA ALA A 186 -21.81 -39.84 8.25
C ALA A 186 -21.80 -38.85 9.42
N ALA A 187 -21.24 -39.27 10.55
CA ALA A 187 -21.05 -38.40 11.69
C ALA A 187 -20.22 -37.17 11.28
N PRO A 188 -20.62 -35.94 11.65
CA PRO A 188 -19.82 -34.76 11.36
C PRO A 188 -18.48 -34.88 12.10
N LEU A 189 -17.39 -34.75 11.34
CA LEU A 189 -16.05 -34.63 11.91
C LEU A 189 -16.00 -33.36 12.77
N ALA A 190 -15.95 -33.54 14.10
CA ALA A 190 -15.61 -32.47 15.02
C ALA A 190 -14.21 -31.94 14.65
N ARG A 191 -14.14 -30.72 14.13
CA ARG A 191 -12.85 -30.02 14.05
C ARG A 191 -12.40 -29.72 15.48
N PRO A 192 -11.18 -30.11 15.89
CA PRO A 192 -10.66 -29.64 17.15
C PRO A 192 -10.59 -28.12 17.10
N ALA A 193 -11.23 -27.46 18.05
CA ALA A 193 -10.98 -26.07 18.34
C ALA A 193 -9.51 -25.99 18.79
N ALA A 194 -8.62 -25.65 17.86
CA ALA A 194 -7.27 -25.27 18.19
C ALA A 194 -7.37 -23.97 18.99
N GLY A 195 -7.38 -24.12 20.32
CA GLY A 195 -7.07 -23.04 21.23
C GLY A 195 -5.63 -22.65 20.99
N VAL A 196 -5.44 -21.64 20.14
CA VAL A 196 -4.19 -20.89 20.10
C VAL A 196 -4.49 -19.57 20.77
N THR A 197 -4.24 -19.52 22.08
CA THR A 197 -4.01 -18.25 22.78
C THR A 197 -2.59 -17.80 22.42
N GLU A 198 -2.36 -17.47 21.15
CA GLU A 198 -1.16 -16.76 20.73
C GLU A 198 -1.46 -15.30 21.00
N ALA A 199 -0.82 -14.75 22.04
CA ALA A 199 -0.87 -13.33 22.33
C ALA A 199 -0.47 -12.60 21.05
N ALA A 200 -1.43 -11.91 20.44
CA ALA A 200 -1.20 -11.12 19.26
C ALA A 200 0.01 -10.21 19.50
N PRO A 201 0.97 -10.13 18.57
CA PRO A 201 2.09 -9.20 18.71
C PRO A 201 1.51 -7.80 18.83
N VAL A 202 1.65 -7.22 20.02
CA VAL A 202 1.31 -5.82 20.28
C VAL A 202 2.32 -5.00 19.49
N VAL A 203 1.97 -4.64 18.26
CA VAL A 203 2.71 -3.58 17.57
C VAL A 203 2.45 -2.32 18.39
N PRO A 204 3.49 -1.74 19.02
CA PRO A 204 3.28 -0.56 19.83
C PRO A 204 2.67 0.54 18.95
N ASP A 205 1.76 1.34 19.52
CA ASP A 205 1.10 2.46 18.84
C ASP A 205 2.12 3.39 18.12
N ARG A 206 3.39 3.37 18.57
CA ARG A 206 4.54 3.98 17.92
C ARG A 206 5.73 3.01 17.85
N LEU A 207 6.35 2.94 16.68
CA LEU A 207 7.62 2.24 16.48
C LEU A 207 8.74 2.87 17.32
N PRO A 208 9.73 2.09 17.78
CA PRO A 208 10.86 2.62 18.54
C PRO A 208 11.73 3.52 17.66
N GLU A 209 12.20 4.65 18.23
CA GLU A 209 13.13 5.57 17.57
C GLU A 209 14.57 5.05 17.56
N GLN A 210 14.76 3.86 16.99
CA GLN A 210 16.06 3.21 16.87
C GLN A 210 16.63 3.45 15.48
N VAL A 211 17.66 4.29 15.40
CA VAL A 211 18.41 4.53 14.17
C VAL A 211 19.62 3.60 14.13
N ALA A 212 19.73 2.82 13.07
CA ALA A 212 20.96 2.10 12.74
C ALA A 212 21.81 2.93 11.78
N GLN A 213 23.13 2.73 11.82
CA GLN A 213 24.09 3.49 11.04
C GLN A 213 25.01 2.53 10.28
N GLY A 214 24.89 2.48 8.97
CA GLY A 214 25.78 1.80 8.05
C GLY A 214 26.74 2.76 7.33
N ALA A 215 27.44 2.24 6.33
CA ALA A 215 28.23 3.06 5.42
C ALA A 215 27.32 3.78 4.39
N PRO A 216 27.59 5.05 4.06
CA PRO A 216 26.94 5.71 2.94
C PRO A 216 27.17 4.95 1.62
N SER A 217 26.15 4.90 0.77
CA SER A 217 26.19 4.25 -0.54
C SER A 217 25.29 5.00 -1.53
N PRO A 218 25.60 6.28 -1.85
CA PRO A 218 24.82 7.04 -2.83
C PRO A 218 24.93 6.39 -4.21
N GLY A 219 23.83 6.35 -4.94
CA GLY A 219 23.74 5.80 -6.29
C GLY A 219 23.60 6.89 -7.35
N SER A 220 23.58 6.43 -8.59
CA SER A 220 23.31 7.22 -9.78
C SER A 220 21.82 7.39 -10.00
N LEU A 221 21.40 8.61 -10.34
CA LEU A 221 20.00 8.94 -10.59
C LEU A 221 19.61 8.65 -12.04
N TYR A 222 18.46 8.02 -12.24
CA TYR A 222 17.89 7.81 -13.56
C TYR A 222 16.39 8.03 -13.55
N VAL A 223 15.87 8.54 -14.66
CA VAL A 223 14.43 8.43 -14.97
C VAL A 223 14.22 7.17 -15.77
N GLU A 224 13.50 6.21 -15.20
CA GLU A 224 13.06 5.00 -15.91
C GLU A 224 11.69 5.26 -16.54
N ALA A 225 11.62 5.11 -17.86
CA ALA A 225 10.42 5.31 -18.67
C ALA A 225 9.67 3.99 -18.96
N GLY A 226 10.16 2.86 -18.46
CA GLY A 226 9.49 1.57 -18.58
C GLY A 226 10.45 0.39 -18.60
N THR A 227 9.91 -0.80 -18.35
CA THR A 227 10.60 -2.09 -18.44
C THR A 227 9.81 -3.02 -19.36
N PHE A 228 10.48 -3.63 -20.33
CA PHE A 228 9.86 -4.44 -21.38
C PHE A 228 10.50 -5.82 -21.47
N SER A 229 9.72 -6.86 -21.76
CA SER A 229 10.24 -8.21 -22.06
C SER A 229 10.83 -8.33 -23.46
N ARG A 230 10.49 -7.39 -24.36
CA ARG A 230 10.92 -7.39 -25.76
C ARG A 230 11.76 -6.15 -26.08
N ARG A 231 12.92 -6.37 -26.71
CA ARG A 231 13.86 -5.29 -27.08
C ARG A 231 13.27 -4.29 -28.06
N ASP A 232 12.47 -4.76 -29.02
CA ASP A 232 11.88 -3.89 -30.05
C ASP A 232 10.85 -2.91 -29.46
N MET A 233 10.08 -3.34 -28.46
CA MET A 233 9.17 -2.46 -27.73
C MET A 233 9.93 -1.40 -26.93
N ALA A 234 10.99 -1.80 -26.22
CA ALA A 234 11.87 -0.86 -25.53
C ALA A 234 12.53 0.14 -26.50
N ALA A 235 12.97 -0.32 -27.67
CA ALA A 235 13.57 0.54 -28.69
C ALA A 235 12.59 1.59 -29.23
N ARG A 236 11.31 1.22 -29.46
CA ARG A 236 10.26 2.18 -29.85
C ARG A 236 10.01 3.23 -28.78
N GLN A 237 9.95 2.81 -27.51
CA GLN A 237 9.79 3.74 -26.38
C GLN A 237 11.01 4.64 -26.18
N ALA A 238 12.22 4.14 -26.39
CA ALA A 238 13.42 4.95 -26.35
C ALA A 238 13.45 5.97 -27.51
N ALA A 239 13.04 5.55 -28.71
CA ALA A 239 12.98 6.42 -29.89
C ALA A 239 11.97 7.56 -29.72
N SER A 240 10.81 7.31 -29.10
CA SER A 240 9.84 8.37 -28.79
C SER A 240 10.36 9.38 -27.76
N LEU A 241 11.37 9.01 -26.98
CA LEU A 241 12.03 9.83 -25.96
C LEU A 241 13.46 10.26 -26.35
N ALA A 242 13.82 10.16 -27.63
CA ALA A 242 15.19 10.45 -28.08
C ALA A 242 15.64 11.88 -27.73
N GLY A 243 14.72 12.85 -27.78
CA GLY A 243 14.98 14.24 -27.37
C GLY A 243 15.27 14.44 -25.88
N ALA A 244 15.00 13.45 -25.04
CA ALA A 244 15.37 13.43 -23.63
C ALA A 244 16.63 12.59 -23.34
N GLY A 245 17.24 11.96 -24.36
CA GLY A 245 18.42 11.11 -24.19
C GLY A 245 18.12 9.72 -23.64
N ALA A 246 16.95 9.16 -23.96
CA ALA A 246 16.58 7.81 -23.51
C ALA A 246 17.44 6.72 -24.17
N THR A 247 17.88 5.75 -23.36
CA THR A 247 18.67 4.60 -23.78
C THR A 247 18.02 3.30 -23.34
N VAL A 248 18.23 2.22 -24.09
CA VAL A 248 17.78 0.88 -23.73
C VAL A 248 18.91 0.13 -23.04
N GLN A 249 18.70 -0.26 -21.79
CA GLN A 249 19.61 -1.10 -21.02
C GLN A 249 19.02 -2.51 -20.92
N ALA A 250 19.80 -3.52 -21.32
CA ALA A 250 19.42 -4.91 -21.11
C ALA A 250 19.86 -5.36 -19.70
N GLY A 251 18.98 -6.04 -18.98
CA GLY A 251 19.27 -6.55 -17.65
C GLY A 251 18.20 -7.53 -17.17
N GLY A 252 18.38 -8.12 -16.01
CA GLY A 252 17.41 -9.02 -15.40
C GLY A 252 18.02 -10.34 -14.92
N PRO A 253 17.25 -11.14 -14.17
CA PRO A 253 17.69 -12.46 -13.72
C PRO A 253 18.01 -13.37 -14.92
N ARG A 254 18.99 -14.26 -14.77
CA ARG A 254 19.35 -15.26 -15.80
C ARG A 254 18.08 -15.98 -16.29
N GLY A 255 17.85 -15.96 -17.60
CA GLY A 255 16.69 -16.60 -18.25
C GLY A 255 15.43 -15.74 -18.37
N ARG A 256 15.44 -14.49 -17.89
CA ARG A 256 14.38 -13.50 -18.12
C ARG A 256 15.00 -12.14 -18.47
N GLU A 257 15.49 -12.02 -19.70
CA GLU A 257 15.98 -10.74 -20.20
C GLU A 257 14.86 -9.68 -20.17
N GLN A 258 15.19 -8.53 -19.60
CA GLN A 258 14.33 -7.35 -19.54
C GLN A 258 15.09 -6.17 -20.14
N PHE A 259 14.36 -5.29 -20.77
CA PHE A 259 14.87 -4.10 -21.44
C PHE A 259 14.29 -2.88 -20.75
N ARG A 260 15.15 -2.13 -20.05
CA ARG A 260 14.77 -0.93 -19.31
C ARG A 260 15.08 0.29 -20.15
N VAL A 261 14.10 1.17 -20.31
CA VAL A 261 14.29 2.44 -21.02
C VAL A 261 14.57 3.51 -19.99
N ARG A 262 15.76 4.11 -20.03
CA ARG A 262 16.23 5.02 -18.98
C ARG A 262 16.92 6.25 -19.56
N ILE A 263 16.79 7.35 -18.83
CA ILE A 263 17.48 8.62 -19.09
C ILE A 263 18.38 8.89 -17.89
N GLY A 264 19.67 9.11 -18.16
CA GLY A 264 20.69 9.35 -17.15
C GLY A 264 22.00 8.62 -17.43
N PRO A 265 22.98 8.68 -16.51
CA PRO A 265 22.85 9.19 -15.15
C PRO A 265 22.59 10.71 -15.10
N LEU A 266 21.78 11.14 -14.14
CA LEU A 266 21.42 12.54 -13.92
C LEU A 266 22.23 13.10 -12.74
N PRO A 267 22.65 14.38 -12.79
CA PRO A 267 23.61 14.92 -11.84
C PRO A 267 23.02 15.18 -10.45
N ASP A 268 21.73 15.49 -10.36
CA ASP A 268 21.07 15.88 -9.12
C ASP A 268 19.55 15.61 -9.16
N PRO A 269 18.86 15.66 -8.00
CA PRO A 269 17.40 15.50 -7.93
C PRO A 269 16.61 16.51 -8.78
N ALA A 270 17.08 17.75 -8.95
CA ALA A 270 16.37 18.76 -9.72
C ALA A 270 16.43 18.50 -11.23
N ALA A 271 17.53 17.93 -11.73
CA ALA A 271 17.63 17.40 -13.08
C ALA A 271 16.71 16.19 -13.26
N ALA A 272 16.66 15.29 -12.29
CA ALA A 272 15.73 14.15 -12.29
C ALA A 272 14.26 14.58 -12.34
N ASP A 273 13.87 15.60 -11.57
CA ASP A 273 12.52 16.15 -11.58
C ASP A 273 12.16 16.76 -12.94
N ARG A 274 13.03 17.60 -13.51
CA ARG A 274 12.80 18.21 -14.84
C ARG A 274 12.69 17.14 -15.95
N THR A 275 13.57 16.14 -15.93
CA THR A 275 13.54 15.03 -16.89
C THR A 275 12.28 14.19 -16.73
N LEU A 276 11.87 13.89 -15.49
CA LEU A 276 10.64 13.12 -15.24
C LEU A 276 9.42 13.87 -15.77
N GLU A 277 9.30 15.16 -15.49
CA GLU A 277 8.19 15.97 -16.00
C GLU A 277 8.15 15.99 -17.53
N GLN A 278 9.30 16.10 -18.20
CA GLN A 278 9.38 16.04 -19.66
C GLN A 278 8.82 14.70 -20.19
N VAL A 279 9.20 13.58 -19.56
CA VAL A 279 8.76 12.23 -19.94
C VAL A 279 7.26 12.03 -19.67
N LEU A 280 6.76 12.49 -18.52
CA LEU A 280 5.33 12.44 -18.20
C LEU A 280 4.51 13.25 -19.21
N ARG A 281 4.98 14.44 -19.60
CA ARG A 281 4.33 15.28 -20.62
C ARG A 281 4.31 14.65 -22.02
N SER A 282 5.22 13.73 -22.32
CA SER A 282 5.18 12.93 -23.56
C SER A 282 4.22 11.74 -23.51
N GLY A 283 3.45 11.57 -22.43
CA GLY A 283 2.43 10.54 -22.30
C GLY A 283 2.89 9.24 -21.64
N VAL A 284 4.12 9.20 -21.10
CA VAL A 284 4.65 8.01 -20.40
C VAL A 284 4.33 8.12 -18.91
N SER A 285 3.10 7.76 -18.54
CA SER A 285 2.56 7.94 -17.19
C SER A 285 3.25 7.10 -16.10
N GLU A 286 3.88 5.99 -16.47
CA GLU A 286 4.55 5.05 -15.57
C GLU A 286 6.01 5.45 -15.25
N ALA A 287 6.47 6.59 -15.77
CA ALA A 287 7.84 7.03 -15.57
C ALA A 287 8.13 7.31 -14.09
N ARG A 288 9.33 6.93 -13.63
CA ARG A 288 9.75 7.07 -12.24
C ARG A 288 11.24 7.39 -12.09
N ILE A 289 11.60 8.03 -10.98
CA ILE A 289 13.00 8.24 -10.62
C ILE A 289 13.49 7.01 -9.84
N THR A 290 14.67 6.52 -10.22
CA THR A 290 15.35 5.37 -9.61
C THR A 290 16.76 5.75 -9.23
N VAL A 291 17.28 5.11 -8.18
CA VAL A 291 18.67 5.24 -7.72
C VAL A 291 19.34 3.86 -7.84
N GLU A 292 20.51 3.80 -8.47
CA GLU A 292 21.29 2.55 -8.66
C GLU A 292 22.77 2.67 -8.33
#